data_AF-A0A7C5P7P7-F1
#
_entry.id   AF-A0A7C5P7P7-F1
#
_cell.length_a   1.000
_cell.length_b   1.000
_cell.length_c   1.000
_cell.angle_alpha   90.00
_cell.angle_beta   90.00
_cell.angle_gamma   90.00
#
_symmetry.space_group_name_H-M   'P 1'
#
loop_
_entity.id
_entity.type
_entity.pdbx_description
1 polymer ?
#
loop_
_entity_poly.entity_id
_entity_poly.type
_entity_poly.pdbx_seq_one_letter_code
_entity_poly.pdbx_strand_id
1 'polypeptide(L)'
;MPDKITQIEVALYGSIASGSLTDRVSNLEYTIWGQRDYSDSLDDRVNRIYDAVFESTDKRAGIALDMNALEYSYSNEVSSGPILDRISKLEKKVYGTSYDSYSLTDRLDRLNKTLLSGNVKQVNVSVDAGKLIRFRILKTISSKDSVAGDIIPLAVDETVTEKGAIIIPKGSYGELRVVEAERAKHYLGGDGKLKVEFRFVTCADGINRPLVISKEAIEKNKSLPLTVGVSAAGLVILGPVGLITGFFVPGRDVEIPKNTLFYASLKDDSHIWGFLPNNGNNVNANQ
;
A
#
# COMPACT_ATOMS: atom_id res chain seq x y z
N MET A 1 5.89 -13.98 -9.53
CA MET A 1 4.71 -13.13 -9.28
C MET A 1 3.50 -14.04 -9.13
N PRO A 2 2.53 -13.75 -8.25
CA PRO A 2 1.28 -14.49 -8.22
C PRO A 2 0.56 -14.35 -9.57
N ASP A 3 -0.22 -15.34 -9.96
CA ASP A 3 -1.07 -15.24 -11.15
C ASP A 3 -2.10 -14.10 -11.01
N LYS A 4 -2.63 -13.60 -12.13
CA LYS A 4 -3.56 -12.45 -12.14
C LYS A 4 -4.75 -12.67 -11.22
N ILE A 5 -5.31 -13.89 -11.22
CA ILE A 5 -6.48 -14.25 -10.41
C ILE A 5 -6.18 -14.11 -8.91
N THR A 6 -5.02 -14.58 -8.44
CA THR A 6 -4.60 -14.43 -7.05
C THR A 6 -4.45 -12.96 -6.66
N GLN A 7 -3.89 -12.13 -7.55
CA GLN A 7 -3.74 -10.70 -7.28
C GLN A 7 -5.11 -10.01 -7.13
N ILE A 8 -6.06 -10.33 -8.00
CA ILE A 8 -7.43 -9.82 -7.94
C ILE A 8 -8.10 -10.24 -6.62
N GLU A 9 -8.08 -11.53 -6.27
CA GLU A 9 -8.76 -12.04 -5.08
C GLU A 9 -8.16 -11.48 -3.79
N VAL A 10 -6.83 -11.37 -3.72
CA VAL A 10 -6.18 -10.73 -2.57
C VAL A 10 -6.56 -9.25 -2.47
N ALA A 11 -6.66 -8.53 -3.59
CA ALA A 11 -7.07 -7.13 -3.58
C ALA A 11 -8.55 -6.94 -3.18
N LEU A 12 -9.45 -7.78 -3.70
CA LEU A 12 -10.89 -7.64 -3.45
C LEU A 12 -11.33 -8.30 -2.13
N TYR A 13 -10.89 -9.53 -1.88
CA TYR A 13 -11.34 -10.39 -0.78
C TYR A 13 -10.31 -10.53 0.36
N GLY A 14 -9.05 -10.15 0.14
CA GLY A 14 -7.97 -10.33 1.13
C GLY A 14 -7.43 -11.74 1.24
N SER A 15 -7.99 -12.69 0.49
CA SER A 15 -7.63 -14.10 0.53
C SER A 15 -7.90 -14.75 -0.82
N ILE A 16 -7.23 -15.87 -1.07
CA ILE A 16 -7.41 -16.67 -2.28
C ILE A 16 -8.66 -17.52 -2.10
N ALA A 17 -9.61 -17.44 -3.05
CA ALA A 17 -10.84 -18.20 -2.97
C ALA A 17 -10.59 -19.68 -3.28
N SER A 18 -11.33 -20.56 -2.61
CA SER A 18 -11.33 -21.99 -2.90
C SER A 18 -12.25 -22.32 -4.10
N GLY A 19 -12.00 -23.45 -4.76
CA GLY A 19 -12.86 -23.96 -5.84
C GLY A 19 -12.16 -24.00 -7.19
N SER A 20 -12.92 -24.32 -8.24
CA SER A 20 -12.38 -24.33 -9.61
C SER A 20 -12.04 -22.91 -10.08
N LEU A 21 -11.10 -22.78 -11.01
CA LEU A 21 -10.76 -21.47 -11.60
C LEU A 21 -12.01 -20.82 -12.26
N THR A 22 -12.85 -21.62 -12.92
CA THR A 22 -14.09 -21.15 -13.54
C THR A 22 -15.08 -20.58 -12.53
N ASP A 23 -15.24 -21.23 -11.37
CA ASP A 23 -16.13 -20.74 -10.31
C ASP A 23 -15.60 -19.44 -9.72
N ARG A 24 -14.29 -19.39 -9.45
CA ARG A 24 -13.59 -18.21 -8.92
C ARG A 24 -13.75 -17.00 -9.84
N VAL A 25 -13.49 -17.17 -11.14
CA VAL A 25 -13.70 -16.13 -12.17
C VAL A 25 -15.17 -15.67 -12.20
N SER A 26 -16.11 -16.61 -12.18
CA SER A 26 -17.54 -16.29 -12.22
C SER A 26 -18.02 -15.54 -10.96
N ASN A 27 -17.44 -15.86 -9.79
CA ASN A 27 -17.74 -15.16 -8.54
C ASN A 27 -17.17 -13.73 -8.53
N LEU A 28 -15.98 -13.54 -9.10
CA LEU A 28 -15.39 -12.22 -9.28
C LEU A 28 -16.20 -11.36 -10.24
N GLU A 29 -16.67 -11.91 -11.36
CA GLU A 29 -17.56 -11.20 -12.27
C GLU A 29 -18.84 -10.74 -11.58
N TYR A 30 -19.48 -11.65 -10.84
CA TYR A 30 -20.69 -11.32 -10.08
C TYR A 30 -20.42 -10.27 -8.99
N THR A 31 -19.28 -10.36 -8.30
CA THR A 31 -18.87 -9.37 -7.30
C THR A 31 -18.69 -7.99 -7.92
N ILE A 32 -18.00 -7.92 -9.05
CA ILE A 32 -17.62 -6.65 -9.67
C ILE A 32 -18.82 -6.02 -10.36
N TRP A 33 -19.53 -6.78 -11.19
CA TRP A 33 -20.54 -6.27 -12.12
C TRP A 33 -21.97 -6.71 -11.81
N GLY A 34 -22.19 -7.55 -10.79
CA GLY A 34 -23.52 -8.09 -10.46
C GLY A 34 -24.04 -9.14 -11.44
N GLN A 35 -23.26 -9.47 -12.46
CA GLN A 35 -23.59 -10.44 -13.50
C GLN A 35 -22.37 -11.28 -13.87
N ARG A 36 -22.63 -12.48 -14.37
CA ARG A 36 -21.59 -13.40 -14.85
C ARG A 36 -21.59 -13.37 -16.36
N ASP A 37 -20.42 -13.49 -16.95
CA ASP A 37 -20.28 -13.49 -18.40
C ASP A 37 -19.49 -14.71 -18.86
N TYR A 38 -20.11 -15.49 -19.72
CA TYR A 38 -19.60 -16.76 -20.23
C TYR A 38 -19.35 -16.72 -21.74
N SER A 39 -19.45 -15.56 -22.40
CA SER A 39 -19.26 -15.47 -23.85
C SER A 39 -17.82 -15.68 -24.29
N ASP A 40 -16.86 -15.39 -23.41
CA ASP A 40 -15.44 -15.32 -23.73
C ASP A 40 -14.64 -16.50 -23.15
N SER A 41 -13.41 -16.66 -23.63
CA SER A 41 -12.48 -17.65 -23.08
C SER A 41 -12.14 -17.33 -21.61
N LEU A 42 -11.71 -18.34 -20.85
CA LEU A 42 -11.37 -18.15 -19.44
C LEU A 42 -10.22 -17.15 -19.24
N ASP A 43 -9.25 -17.11 -20.17
CA ASP A 43 -8.12 -16.16 -20.10
C ASP A 43 -8.58 -14.72 -20.34
N ASP A 44 -9.43 -14.50 -21.36
CA ASP A 44 -10.00 -13.17 -21.65
C ASP A 44 -10.81 -12.63 -20.47
N ARG A 45 -11.58 -13.51 -19.81
CA ARG A 45 -12.34 -13.16 -18.61
C ARG A 45 -11.42 -12.75 -17.46
N VAL A 46 -10.35 -13.49 -17.21
CA VAL A 46 -9.33 -13.14 -16.19
C VAL A 46 -8.67 -11.80 -16.51
N ASN A 47 -8.30 -11.57 -17.77
CA ASN A 47 -7.68 -10.32 -18.20
C ASN A 47 -8.63 -9.14 -18.02
N ARG A 48 -9.89 -9.27 -18.44
CA ARG A 48 -10.91 -8.24 -18.25
C ARG A 48 -11.15 -7.89 -16.77
N ILE A 49 -11.17 -8.89 -15.89
CA ILE A 49 -11.29 -8.66 -14.44
C ILE A 49 -10.06 -7.92 -13.92
N TYR A 50 -8.87 -8.35 -14.33
CA TYR A 50 -7.62 -7.69 -13.94
C TYR A 50 -7.62 -6.22 -14.37
N ASP A 51 -8.02 -5.95 -15.60
CA ASP A 51 -8.07 -4.60 -16.18
C ASP A 51 -9.18 -3.73 -15.55
N ALA A 52 -10.26 -4.34 -15.08
CA ALA A 52 -11.27 -3.64 -14.30
C ALA A 52 -10.71 -3.19 -12.94
N VAL A 53 -9.90 -4.04 -12.31
CA VAL A 53 -9.38 -3.80 -10.96
C VAL A 53 -8.19 -2.84 -10.94
N PHE A 54 -7.17 -3.11 -11.75
CA PHE A 54 -5.87 -2.44 -11.66
C PHE A 54 -5.59 -1.47 -12.82
N GLU A 55 -6.16 -1.69 -13.99
CA GLU A 55 -5.87 -0.84 -15.15
C GLU A 55 -6.77 0.39 -15.18
N SER A 56 -6.14 1.54 -15.43
CA SER A 56 -6.82 2.82 -15.63
C SER A 56 -6.53 3.35 -17.04
N THR A 57 -7.42 4.18 -17.53
CA THR A 57 -7.33 4.84 -18.85
C THR A 57 -7.69 6.32 -18.71
N ASP A 58 -7.51 7.11 -19.76
CA ASP A 58 -7.93 8.52 -19.75
C ASP A 58 -9.45 8.70 -19.55
N LYS A 59 -10.24 7.64 -19.73
CA LYS A 59 -11.71 7.67 -19.65
C LYS A 59 -12.28 7.06 -18.38
N ARG A 60 -11.56 6.12 -17.76
CA ARG A 60 -12.04 5.33 -16.61
C ARG A 60 -10.89 4.99 -15.67
N ALA A 61 -11.10 5.20 -14.37
CA ALA A 61 -10.24 4.69 -13.30
C ALA A 61 -10.45 3.18 -13.10
N GLY A 62 -9.37 2.45 -12.80
CA GLY A 62 -9.46 1.10 -12.24
C GLY A 62 -10.10 1.14 -10.85
N ILE A 63 -10.75 0.05 -10.44
CA ILE A 63 -11.45 -0.05 -9.14
C ILE A 63 -10.53 0.29 -7.96
N ALA A 64 -9.26 -0.13 -8.01
CA ALA A 64 -8.30 0.18 -6.95
C ALA A 64 -8.00 1.69 -6.87
N LEU A 65 -7.80 2.35 -8.01
CA LEU A 65 -7.63 3.80 -8.09
C LEU A 65 -8.87 4.54 -7.60
N ASP A 66 -10.05 4.06 -8.00
CA ASP A 66 -11.34 4.63 -7.63
C ASP A 66 -11.58 4.59 -6.11
N MET A 67 -11.41 3.40 -5.52
CA MET A 67 -11.50 3.20 -4.07
C MET A 67 -10.52 4.10 -3.29
N ASN A 68 -9.27 4.20 -3.76
CA ASN A 68 -8.25 5.04 -3.13
C ASN A 68 -8.63 6.54 -3.21
N ALA A 69 -9.13 7.01 -4.35
CA ALA A 69 -9.56 8.39 -4.53
C ALA A 69 -10.76 8.73 -3.63
N LEU A 70 -11.72 7.81 -3.48
CA LEU A 70 -12.89 7.98 -2.63
C LEU A 70 -12.54 8.06 -1.13
N GLU A 71 -11.71 7.15 -0.62
CA GLU A 71 -11.26 7.23 0.79
C GLU A 71 -10.46 8.49 1.05
N TYR A 72 -9.56 8.85 0.10
CA TYR A 72 -8.75 10.05 0.23
C TYR A 72 -9.61 11.31 0.22
N SER A 73 -10.62 11.39 -0.65
CA SER A 73 -11.54 12.54 -0.68
C SER A 73 -12.36 12.66 0.61
N TYR A 74 -12.62 11.56 1.31
CA TYR A 74 -13.37 11.57 2.56
C TYR A 74 -12.48 11.89 3.79
N SER A 75 -11.23 11.41 3.81
CA SER A 75 -10.41 11.42 5.04
C SER A 75 -8.98 11.95 4.89
N ASN A 76 -8.56 12.36 3.69
CA ASN A 76 -7.18 12.73 3.35
C ASN A 76 -6.14 11.62 3.62
N GLU A 77 -6.60 10.37 3.70
CA GLU A 77 -5.77 9.17 3.80
C GLU A 77 -6.55 7.98 3.21
N VAL A 78 -5.82 6.91 2.90
CA VAL A 78 -6.40 5.62 2.49
C VAL A 78 -6.15 4.57 3.56
N SER A 79 -7.05 3.61 3.65
CA SER A 79 -6.88 2.44 4.51
C SER A 79 -6.26 1.26 3.75
N SER A 80 -5.59 0.36 4.48
CA SER A 80 -5.10 -0.88 3.92
C SER A 80 -6.12 -2.01 4.08
N GLY A 81 -5.97 -3.05 3.26
CA GLY A 81 -6.82 -4.25 3.31
C GLY A 81 -7.73 -4.39 2.09
N PRO A 82 -8.69 -5.35 2.16
CA PRO A 82 -9.49 -5.75 1.01
C PRO A 82 -10.43 -4.63 0.56
N ILE A 83 -10.57 -4.44 -0.76
CA ILE A 83 -11.42 -3.39 -1.33
C ILE A 83 -12.88 -3.53 -0.87
N LEU A 84 -13.41 -4.75 -0.75
CA LEU A 84 -14.78 -4.96 -0.27
C LEU A 84 -15.00 -4.52 1.18
N ASP A 85 -14.02 -4.71 2.06
CA ASP A 85 -14.11 -4.23 3.44
C ASP A 85 -14.02 -2.70 3.50
N ARG A 86 -13.14 -2.13 2.69
CA ARG A 86 -12.88 -0.69 2.63
C ARG A 86 -14.10 0.07 2.14
N ILE A 87 -14.70 -0.36 1.03
CA ILE A 87 -15.92 0.26 0.52
C ILE A 87 -17.08 0.13 1.52
N SER A 88 -17.26 -1.02 2.17
CA SER A 88 -18.30 -1.21 3.18
C SER A 88 -18.12 -0.27 4.38
N LYS A 89 -16.88 -0.05 4.82
CA LYS A 89 -16.56 0.90 5.90
C LYS A 89 -16.83 2.33 5.45
N LEU A 90 -16.45 2.69 4.23
CA LEU A 90 -16.69 4.03 3.69
C LEU A 90 -18.19 4.31 3.52
N GLU A 91 -18.97 3.36 2.99
CA GLU A 91 -20.42 3.46 2.88
C GLU A 91 -21.08 3.65 4.25
N LYS A 92 -20.68 2.91 5.28
CA LYS A 92 -21.19 3.11 6.65
C LYS A 92 -20.90 4.50 7.18
N LYS A 93 -19.71 5.05 6.88
CA LYS A 93 -19.35 6.41 7.28
C LYS A 93 -20.13 7.50 6.51
N VAL A 94 -20.45 7.26 5.23
CA VAL A 94 -21.11 8.25 4.36
C VAL A 94 -22.65 8.16 4.43
N TYR A 95 -23.20 6.95 4.50
CA TYR A 95 -24.64 6.68 4.41
C TYR A 95 -25.25 6.05 5.67
N GLY A 96 -24.44 5.69 6.67
CA GLY A 96 -24.91 4.99 7.88
C GLY A 96 -25.21 3.49 7.68
N THR A 97 -25.08 2.97 6.46
CA THR A 97 -25.25 1.54 6.13
C THR A 97 -24.26 1.10 5.05
N SER A 98 -24.00 -0.20 4.95
CA SER A 98 -23.34 -0.80 3.77
C SER A 98 -24.37 -1.34 2.79
N TYR A 99 -23.96 -1.49 1.53
CA TYR A 99 -24.79 -1.98 0.42
C TYR A 99 -24.23 -3.28 -0.14
N ASP A 100 -23.96 -4.24 0.73
CA ASP A 100 -23.21 -5.46 0.42
C ASP A 100 -23.90 -6.40 -0.59
N SER A 101 -25.20 -6.21 -0.84
CA SER A 101 -25.96 -6.94 -1.86
C SER A 101 -25.81 -6.38 -3.28
N TYR A 102 -25.17 -5.21 -3.45
CA TYR A 102 -24.97 -4.56 -4.75
C TYR A 102 -23.59 -4.90 -5.32
N SER A 103 -23.47 -4.81 -6.65
CA SER A 103 -22.18 -4.96 -7.33
C SER A 103 -21.18 -3.90 -6.86
N LEU A 104 -19.89 -4.23 -6.90
CA LEU A 104 -18.84 -3.29 -6.53
C LEU A 104 -18.89 -2.02 -7.39
N THR A 105 -19.17 -2.14 -8.69
CA THR A 105 -19.29 -0.97 -9.58
C THR A 105 -20.46 -0.07 -9.19
N ASP A 106 -21.63 -0.62 -8.84
CA ASP A 106 -22.78 0.20 -8.42
C ASP A 106 -22.50 0.96 -7.12
N ARG A 107 -21.78 0.31 -6.20
CA ARG A 107 -21.39 0.88 -4.91
C ARG A 107 -20.39 2.03 -5.09
N LEU A 108 -19.38 1.83 -5.93
CA LEU A 108 -18.41 2.87 -6.29
C LEU A 108 -19.10 4.05 -7.00
N ASP A 109 -19.94 3.80 -7.99
CA ASP A 109 -20.69 4.84 -8.70
C ASP A 109 -21.54 5.70 -7.77
N ARG A 110 -22.16 5.08 -6.76
CA ARG A 110 -22.94 5.80 -5.74
C ARG A 110 -22.06 6.72 -4.89
N LEU A 111 -20.92 6.21 -4.42
CA LEU A 111 -19.94 6.99 -3.64
C LEU A 111 -19.31 8.11 -4.48
N ASN A 112 -18.96 7.85 -5.74
CA ASN A 112 -18.44 8.83 -6.70
C ASN A 112 -19.38 10.01 -6.88
N LYS A 113 -20.66 9.75 -7.14
CA LYS A 113 -21.69 10.81 -7.23
C LYS A 113 -21.81 11.62 -5.94
N THR A 114 -21.59 10.99 -4.79
CA THR A 114 -21.76 11.62 -3.47
C THR A 114 -20.54 12.43 -3.04
N LEU A 115 -19.34 11.88 -3.18
CA LEU A 115 -18.09 12.45 -2.66
C LEU A 115 -17.34 13.28 -3.70
N LEU A 116 -17.40 12.88 -4.98
CA LEU A 116 -16.61 13.50 -6.05
C LEU A 116 -17.44 14.36 -7.01
N SER A 117 -18.77 14.38 -6.86
CA SER A 117 -19.70 15.03 -7.80
C SER A 117 -19.54 14.53 -9.24
N GLY A 118 -19.16 13.26 -9.40
CA GLY A 118 -18.84 12.66 -10.69
C GLY A 118 -17.80 11.55 -10.55
N ASN A 119 -17.10 11.25 -11.63
CA ASN A 119 -16.05 10.23 -11.64
C ASN A 119 -14.71 10.81 -11.15
N VAL A 120 -13.83 9.93 -10.70
CA VAL A 120 -12.43 10.25 -10.42
C VAL A 120 -11.78 10.95 -11.62
N LYS A 121 -10.90 11.91 -11.34
CA LYS A 121 -10.04 12.56 -12.35
C LYS A 121 -8.66 11.91 -12.33
N GLN A 122 -8.51 10.81 -13.05
CA GLN A 122 -7.26 10.07 -13.16
C GLN A 122 -6.29 10.69 -14.16
N VAL A 123 -5.00 10.61 -13.86
CA VAL A 123 -3.91 11.09 -14.73
C VAL A 123 -2.75 10.09 -14.66
N ASN A 124 -2.23 9.69 -15.82
CA ASN A 124 -1.01 8.89 -15.88
C ASN A 124 0.21 9.81 -15.79
N VAL A 125 1.09 9.55 -14.83
CA VAL A 125 2.31 10.33 -14.62
C VAL A 125 3.55 9.44 -14.63
N SER A 126 4.58 9.87 -15.35
CA SER A 126 5.93 9.30 -15.26
C SER A 126 6.56 9.76 -13.95
N VAL A 127 7.08 8.82 -13.18
CA VAL A 127 7.74 9.01 -11.89
C VAL A 127 9.10 8.35 -11.95
N ASP A 128 10.15 9.13 -11.70
CA ASP A 128 11.52 8.65 -11.75
C ASP A 128 11.87 7.79 -10.52
N ALA A 129 12.77 6.84 -10.71
CA ALA A 129 13.44 6.12 -9.65
C ALA A 129 14.08 7.11 -8.67
N GLY A 130 14.10 6.75 -7.38
CA GLY A 130 14.59 7.62 -6.33
C GLY A 130 13.52 8.51 -5.68
N LYS A 131 12.31 8.62 -6.26
CA LYS A 131 11.19 9.37 -5.65
C LYS A 131 11.03 9.00 -4.19
N LEU A 132 11.30 9.97 -3.30
CA LEU A 132 11.29 9.77 -1.86
C LEU A 132 9.88 9.64 -1.29
N ILE A 133 9.74 8.75 -0.32
CA ILE A 133 8.50 8.46 0.37
C ILE A 133 8.80 8.33 1.87
N ARG A 134 8.03 9.03 2.70
CA ARG A 134 8.11 8.87 4.16
C ARG A 134 7.12 7.81 4.62
N PHE A 135 7.61 6.88 5.43
CA PHE A 135 6.84 5.78 6.00
C PHE A 135 6.86 5.83 7.52
N ARG A 136 5.88 5.15 8.11
CA ARG A 136 5.85 4.77 9.52
C ARG A 136 5.71 3.26 9.66
N ILE A 137 6.42 2.67 10.62
CA ILE A 137 6.32 1.25 10.94
C ILE A 137 5.04 0.99 11.75
N LEU A 138 4.26 -0.04 11.40
CA LEU A 138 2.98 -0.32 12.07
C LEU A 138 3.09 -1.32 13.25
N LYS A 139 4.24 -1.97 13.41
CA LYS A 139 4.52 -2.97 14.46
C LYS A 139 5.96 -2.85 14.96
N THR A 140 6.17 -2.88 16.28
CA THR A 140 7.52 -2.94 16.87
C THR A 140 8.27 -4.19 16.39
N ILE A 141 9.54 -4.03 16.02
CA ILE A 141 10.44 -5.12 15.64
C ILE A 141 11.72 -5.09 16.46
N SER A 142 12.28 -6.25 16.77
CA SER A 142 13.49 -6.33 17.59
C SER A 142 14.40 -7.48 17.15
N SER A 143 15.71 -7.36 17.38
CA SER A 143 16.65 -8.45 17.12
C SER A 143 16.44 -9.67 18.03
N LYS A 144 15.65 -9.50 19.11
CA LYS A 144 15.36 -10.54 20.10
C LYS A 144 14.15 -11.38 19.71
N ASP A 145 13.08 -10.73 19.25
CA ASP A 145 11.76 -11.35 19.09
C ASP A 145 11.38 -11.56 17.62
N SER A 146 12.02 -10.84 16.69
CA SER A 146 11.82 -11.05 15.26
C SER A 146 12.61 -12.25 14.74
N VAL A 147 12.11 -12.86 13.67
CA VAL A 147 12.78 -13.95 12.96
C VAL A 147 12.89 -13.65 11.46
N ALA A 148 13.87 -14.27 10.80
CA ALA A 148 14.02 -14.14 9.35
C ALA A 148 12.73 -14.60 8.63
N GLY A 149 12.25 -13.80 7.69
CA GLY A 149 11.00 -14.02 6.98
C GLY A 149 9.81 -13.23 7.53
N ASP A 150 9.92 -12.63 8.72
CA ASP A 150 8.84 -11.80 9.28
C ASP A 150 8.48 -10.65 8.33
N ILE A 151 7.18 -10.50 8.07
CA ILE A 151 6.62 -9.41 7.28
C ILE A 151 6.13 -8.31 8.21
N ILE A 152 6.64 -7.10 7.99
CA ILE A 152 6.43 -5.93 8.82
C ILE A 152 5.65 -4.90 8.00
N PRO A 153 4.38 -4.64 8.37
CA PRO A 153 3.55 -3.72 7.63
C PRO A 153 3.99 -2.27 7.88
N LEU A 154 4.02 -1.49 6.81
CA LEU A 154 4.34 -0.08 6.78
C LEU A 154 3.10 0.71 6.33
N ALA A 155 3.03 1.98 6.73
CA ALA A 155 2.11 2.93 6.11
C ALA A 155 2.88 4.15 5.63
N VAL A 156 2.48 4.67 4.48
CA VAL A 156 2.94 5.98 3.99
C VAL A 156 2.44 7.06 4.95
N ASP A 157 3.35 7.89 5.42
CA ASP A 157 3.07 8.89 6.46
C ASP A 157 2.62 10.24 5.86
N GLU A 158 3.08 10.55 4.65
CA GLU A 158 2.71 11.76 3.91
C GLU A 158 2.34 11.43 2.47
N THR A 159 1.29 12.09 1.96
CA THR A 159 0.86 11.95 0.57
C THR A 159 1.96 12.38 -0.39
N VAL A 160 2.28 11.52 -1.35
CA VAL A 160 3.25 11.81 -2.41
C VAL A 160 2.52 12.21 -3.68
N THR A 161 2.92 13.35 -4.24
CA THR A 161 2.35 13.91 -5.47
C THR A 161 3.39 14.03 -6.59
N GLU A 162 2.93 13.94 -7.82
CA GLU A 162 3.71 14.19 -9.04
C GLU A 162 2.82 14.94 -10.05
N LYS A 163 3.31 16.08 -10.59
CA LYS A 163 2.54 16.93 -11.52
C LYS A 163 1.11 17.27 -11.06
N GLY A 164 0.92 17.44 -9.75
CA GLY A 164 -0.39 17.73 -9.13
C GLY A 164 -1.30 16.53 -8.90
N ALA A 165 -0.96 15.35 -9.41
CA ALA A 165 -1.66 14.10 -9.12
C ALA A 165 -1.13 13.45 -7.83
N ILE A 166 -2.04 12.90 -7.04
CA ILE A 166 -1.70 12.04 -5.91
C ILE A 166 -1.33 10.66 -6.47
N ILE A 167 -0.07 10.26 -6.28
CA ILE A 167 0.47 9.00 -6.79
C ILE A 167 0.65 7.95 -5.70
N ILE A 168 0.84 8.38 -4.45
CA ILE A 168 0.91 7.49 -3.29
C ILE A 168 0.20 8.21 -2.14
N PRO A 169 -1.09 7.92 -1.89
CA PRO A 169 -1.85 8.54 -0.81
C PRO A 169 -1.25 8.24 0.56
N LYS A 170 -1.38 9.17 1.52
CA LYS A 170 -1.13 8.88 2.93
C LYS A 170 -1.92 7.64 3.37
N GLY A 171 -1.31 6.78 4.19
CA GLY A 171 -1.91 5.54 4.68
C GLY A 171 -1.71 4.34 3.75
N SER A 172 -1.22 4.56 2.52
CA SER A 172 -0.93 3.46 1.58
C SER A 172 -0.01 2.42 2.21
N TYR A 173 -0.31 1.16 1.93
CA TYR A 173 0.43 0.02 2.47
C TYR A 173 1.83 -0.06 1.87
N GLY A 174 2.81 -0.37 2.71
CA GLY A 174 4.12 -0.80 2.27
C GLY A 174 4.57 -2.02 3.06
N GLU A 175 5.61 -2.68 2.58
CA GLU A 175 6.08 -3.92 3.17
C GLU A 175 7.59 -3.93 3.38
N LEU A 176 7.97 -4.33 4.58
CA LEU A 176 9.34 -4.62 4.99
C LEU A 176 9.45 -6.08 5.41
N ARG A 177 10.58 -6.72 5.14
CA ARG A 177 10.86 -8.11 5.53
C ARG A 177 12.10 -8.17 6.40
N VAL A 178 12.04 -8.92 7.49
CA VAL A 178 13.23 -9.26 8.28
C VAL A 178 14.04 -10.30 7.53
N VAL A 179 15.30 -9.97 7.26
CA VAL A 179 16.25 -10.86 6.58
C VAL A 179 17.05 -11.67 7.60
N GLU A 180 17.40 -11.05 8.73
CA GLU A 180 18.21 -11.65 9.78
C GLU A 180 17.87 -10.96 11.11
N ALA A 181 17.78 -11.73 12.18
CA ALA A 181 17.61 -11.22 13.54
C ALA A 181 18.48 -12.07 14.47
N GLU A 182 19.42 -11.44 15.16
CA GLU A 182 20.29 -12.09 16.13
C GLU A 182 20.23 -11.34 17.45
N ARG A 183 19.85 -12.06 18.51
CA ARG A 183 19.81 -11.50 19.86
C ARG A 183 21.22 -11.14 20.34
N ALA A 184 21.33 -10.06 21.10
CA ALA A 184 22.56 -9.71 21.80
C ALA A 184 22.99 -10.83 22.75
N LYS A 185 24.29 -11.17 22.73
CA LYS A 185 24.90 -12.15 23.63
C LYS A 185 25.49 -11.42 24.83
N HIS A 186 24.64 -11.08 25.79
CA HIS A 186 24.99 -10.27 26.97
C HIS A 186 26.21 -10.77 27.76
N TYR A 187 26.50 -12.07 27.73
CA TYR A 187 27.63 -12.70 28.45
C TYR A 187 28.91 -12.83 27.62
N LEU A 188 28.85 -12.65 26.30
CA LEU A 188 30.01 -12.75 25.37
C LEU A 188 30.36 -11.40 24.72
N GLY A 189 29.65 -10.32 25.07
CA GLY A 189 29.80 -9.01 24.44
C GLY A 189 29.36 -8.98 22.97
N GLY A 190 28.47 -9.89 22.56
CA GLY A 190 27.95 -9.92 21.19
C GLY A 190 26.77 -8.98 21.02
N ASP A 191 26.80 -8.15 19.98
CA ASP A 191 25.77 -7.16 19.69
C ASP A 191 24.51 -7.79 19.09
N GLY A 192 23.36 -7.20 19.40
CA GLY A 192 22.12 -7.54 18.69
C GLY A 192 22.20 -7.06 17.24
N LYS A 193 21.61 -7.82 16.32
CA LYS A 193 21.64 -7.54 14.89
C LYS A 193 20.25 -7.70 14.28
N LEU A 194 19.84 -6.73 13.49
CA LEU A 194 18.57 -6.78 12.76
C LEU A 194 18.79 -6.30 11.33
N LYS A 195 18.62 -7.20 10.36
CA LYS A 195 18.66 -6.88 8.93
C LYS A 195 17.26 -6.89 8.36
N VAL A 196 16.98 -5.90 7.53
CA VAL A 196 15.66 -5.72 6.90
C VAL A 196 15.80 -5.38 5.43
N GLU A 197 14.81 -5.78 4.65
CA GLU A 197 14.67 -5.51 3.22
C GLU A 197 13.34 -4.81 2.98
N PHE A 198 13.37 -3.68 2.28
CA PHE A 198 12.14 -3.07 1.77
C PHE A 198 11.67 -3.80 0.53
N ARG A 199 10.40 -4.17 0.51
CA ARG A 199 9.84 -4.93 -0.60
C ARG A 199 9.14 -3.99 -1.58
N PHE A 200 8.04 -3.38 -1.17
CA PHE A 200 7.23 -2.55 -2.05
C PHE A 200 6.37 -1.54 -1.29
N VAL A 201 5.80 -0.59 -2.04
CA VAL A 201 4.70 0.27 -1.66
C VAL A 201 3.55 0.09 -2.65
N THR A 202 2.32 0.06 -2.17
CA THR A 202 1.12 0.12 -3.01
C THR A 202 0.85 1.57 -3.39
N CYS A 203 0.78 1.88 -4.68
CA CYS A 203 0.52 3.23 -5.15
C CYS A 203 -0.98 3.50 -5.34
N ALA A 204 -1.32 4.71 -5.81
CA ALA A 204 -2.69 5.14 -6.03
C ALA A 204 -3.50 4.19 -6.92
N ASP A 205 -2.88 3.58 -7.93
CA ASP A 205 -3.51 2.59 -8.82
C ASP A 205 -3.67 1.19 -8.22
N GLY A 206 -3.26 0.98 -6.97
CA GLY A 206 -3.30 -0.33 -6.32
C GLY A 206 -2.16 -1.27 -6.72
N ILE A 207 -1.23 -0.82 -7.56
CA ILE A 207 -0.10 -1.64 -8.02
C ILE A 207 1.09 -1.45 -7.06
N ASN A 208 1.71 -2.57 -6.71
CA ASN A 208 2.89 -2.61 -5.86
C ASN A 208 4.15 -2.24 -6.65
N ARG A 209 4.87 -1.22 -6.18
CA ARG A 209 6.15 -0.80 -6.78
C ARG A 209 7.31 -1.03 -5.81
N PRO A 210 8.43 -1.58 -6.30
CA PRO A 210 9.55 -1.96 -5.46
C PRO A 210 10.20 -0.74 -4.80
N LEU A 211 10.65 -0.95 -3.57
CA LEU A 211 11.33 0.08 -2.77
C LEU A 211 12.84 -0.17 -2.70
N VAL A 212 13.59 0.91 -2.47
CA VAL A 212 15.03 0.89 -2.21
C VAL A 212 15.38 1.99 -1.20
N ILE A 213 16.46 1.82 -0.45
CA ILE A 213 17.08 2.94 0.28
C ILE A 213 18.07 3.63 -0.64
N SER A 214 17.62 4.72 -1.28
CA SER A 214 18.47 5.59 -2.08
C SER A 214 19.43 6.40 -1.20
N LYS A 215 20.51 6.95 -1.79
CA LYS A 215 21.44 7.85 -1.07
C LYS A 215 20.72 9.01 -0.39
N GLU A 216 19.73 9.60 -1.06
CA GLU A 216 18.94 10.70 -0.52
C GLU A 216 18.11 10.26 0.70
N ALA A 217 17.54 9.06 0.66
CA ALA A 217 16.82 8.48 1.80
C ALA A 217 17.74 8.28 3.01
N ILE A 218 19.00 7.89 2.80
CA ILE A 218 20.01 7.79 3.88
C ILE A 218 20.20 9.14 4.57
N GLU A 219 20.42 10.19 3.79
CA GLU A 219 20.67 11.53 4.34
C GLU A 219 19.43 12.07 5.06
N LYS A 220 18.22 11.87 4.51
CA LYS A 220 16.98 12.24 5.19
C LYS A 220 16.77 11.47 6.49
N ASN A 221 17.08 10.17 6.50
CA ASN A 221 16.97 9.36 7.71
C ASN A 221 17.92 9.80 8.83
N LYS A 222 19.13 10.28 8.51
CA LYS A 222 20.06 10.87 9.50
C LYS A 222 19.51 12.15 10.15
N SER A 223 18.68 12.90 9.41
CA SER A 223 18.10 14.15 9.87
C SER A 223 16.81 13.99 10.69
N LEU A 224 16.25 12.77 10.76
CA LEU A 224 15.06 12.53 11.56
C LEU A 224 15.35 12.74 13.05
N PRO A 225 14.46 13.40 13.80
CA PRO A 225 14.67 13.64 15.23
C PRO A 225 14.92 12.35 16.00
N LEU A 226 15.98 12.33 16.82
CA LEU A 226 16.33 11.21 17.71
C LEU A 226 15.21 10.81 18.68
N THR A 227 14.22 11.69 18.89
CA THR A 227 13.03 11.45 19.72
C THR A 227 11.99 10.52 19.06
N VAL A 228 12.15 10.17 17.78
CA VAL A 228 11.24 9.24 17.03
C VAL A 228 11.50 7.75 17.39
N GLY A 229 12.10 7.49 18.56
CA GLY A 229 12.32 6.14 19.10
C GLY A 229 13.53 5.42 18.52
N VAL A 230 14.21 6.01 17.54
CA VAL A 230 15.53 5.57 17.10
C VAL A 230 16.55 6.15 18.07
N SER A 231 16.76 5.48 19.19
CA SER A 231 18.02 5.67 19.92
C SER A 231 19.14 5.46 18.92
N ALA A 232 19.99 6.47 18.76
CA ALA A 232 21.19 6.51 17.93
C ALA A 232 21.97 5.18 17.82
N ALA A 233 21.53 4.28 16.93
CA ALA A 233 22.12 2.96 16.74
C ALA A 233 22.35 2.71 15.25
N GLY A 234 23.24 3.51 14.66
CA GLY A 234 23.90 3.26 13.37
C GLY A 234 23.12 2.44 12.35
N LEU A 235 22.22 3.08 11.59
CA LEU A 235 21.71 2.51 10.36
C LEU A 235 22.88 2.28 9.39
N VAL A 236 23.40 1.06 9.31
CA VAL A 236 24.45 0.69 8.35
C VAL A 236 23.78 0.09 7.11
N ILE A 237 24.07 0.68 5.96
CA ILE A 237 23.60 0.22 4.65
C ILE A 237 24.79 -0.42 3.95
N LEU A 238 24.78 -1.76 3.83
CA LEU A 238 25.84 -2.51 3.15
C LEU A 238 25.26 -3.21 1.94
N GLY A 239 25.30 -2.56 0.78
CA GLY A 239 25.14 -3.22 -0.52
C GLY A 239 24.32 -2.45 -1.57
N PRO A 240 24.45 -2.80 -2.86
CA PRO A 240 23.80 -2.12 -3.97
C PRO A 240 22.30 -2.43 -4.16
N VAL A 241 21.63 -3.10 -3.20
CA VAL A 241 20.23 -3.53 -3.35
C VAL A 241 19.47 -3.39 -2.04
N GLY A 242 18.90 -2.21 -1.74
CA GLY A 242 17.77 -2.00 -0.80
C GLY A 242 17.80 -2.63 0.61
N LEU A 243 18.93 -3.22 1.01
CA LEU A 243 19.06 -4.09 2.17
C LEU A 243 19.77 -3.30 3.25
N ILE A 244 19.05 -3.02 4.34
CA ILE A 244 19.61 -2.43 5.55
C ILE A 244 20.20 -3.58 6.36
N THR A 245 21.51 -3.53 6.59
CA THR A 245 22.29 -4.62 7.19
C THR A 245 22.57 -4.48 8.68
N GLY A 246 22.02 -3.47 9.34
CA GLY A 246 21.99 -3.45 10.79
C GLY A 246 21.80 -2.06 11.36
N PHE A 247 20.89 -1.94 12.31
CA PHE A 247 21.13 -1.11 13.49
C PHE A 247 22.03 -1.95 14.42
N PHE A 248 23.07 -1.37 15.01
CA PHE A 248 23.92 -2.06 15.98
C PHE A 248 23.91 -1.28 17.29
N VAL A 249 23.46 -1.92 18.37
CA VAL A 249 23.58 -1.38 19.73
C VAL A 249 24.56 -2.27 20.50
N PRO A 250 25.76 -1.74 20.82
CA PRO A 250 26.75 -2.51 21.56
C PRO A 250 26.17 -3.13 22.84
N GLY A 251 26.24 -4.46 22.96
CA GLY A 251 25.79 -5.22 24.12
C GLY A 251 24.27 -5.25 24.40
N ARG A 252 23.42 -4.71 23.52
CA ARG A 252 21.95 -4.73 23.67
C ARG A 252 21.24 -5.20 22.41
N ASP A 253 20.02 -5.66 22.59
CA ASP A 253 19.11 -5.94 21.47
C ASP A 253 18.78 -4.65 20.73
N VAL A 254 18.60 -4.78 19.42
CA VAL A 254 18.08 -3.72 18.55
C VAL A 254 16.57 -3.73 18.67
N GLU A 255 15.96 -2.57 18.83
CA GLU A 255 14.50 -2.41 18.80
C GLU A 255 14.13 -1.21 17.92
N ILE A 256 13.13 -1.40 17.06
CA ILE A 256 12.52 -0.34 16.28
C ILE A 256 11.04 -0.25 16.69
N PRO A 257 10.66 0.78 17.45
CA PRO A 257 9.30 0.94 17.93
C PRO A 257 8.25 1.09 16.81
N LYS A 258 7.02 0.72 17.12
CA LYS A 258 5.86 1.13 16.33
C LYS A 258 5.83 2.65 16.18
N ASN A 259 5.40 3.11 15.01
CA ASN A 259 5.34 4.51 14.58
C ASN A 259 6.70 5.19 14.36
N THR A 260 7.82 4.47 14.41
CA THR A 260 9.09 5.01 13.94
C THR A 260 8.99 5.40 12.47
N LEU A 261 9.42 6.63 12.17
CA LEU A 261 9.45 7.19 10.83
C LEU A 261 10.75 6.85 10.12
N PHE A 262 10.69 6.67 8.81
CA PHE A 262 11.85 6.55 7.94
C PHE A 262 11.49 6.91 6.50
N TYR A 263 12.51 7.14 5.68
CA TYR A 263 12.42 7.39 4.25
C TYR A 263 12.93 6.18 3.47
N ALA A 264 12.23 5.87 2.38
CA ALA A 264 12.69 5.00 1.30
C ALA A 264 12.33 5.65 -0.04
N SER A 265 12.80 5.07 -1.13
CA SER A 265 12.55 5.56 -2.49
C SER A 265 11.93 4.47 -3.36
N LEU A 266 11.21 4.88 -4.40
CA LEU A 266 10.91 3.99 -5.52
C LEU A 266 12.22 3.50 -6.15
N LYS A 267 12.28 2.20 -6.44
CA LYS A 267 13.48 1.58 -7.01
C LYS A 267 13.63 1.85 -8.51
N ASP A 268 12.53 1.79 -9.24
CA ASP A 268 12.52 1.79 -10.70
C ASP A 268 11.65 2.94 -11.22
N ASP A 269 11.99 3.48 -12.39
CA ASP A 269 11.13 4.40 -13.12
C ASP A 269 9.76 3.75 -13.37
N SER A 270 8.69 4.51 -13.22
CA SER A 270 7.33 3.98 -13.24
C SER A 270 6.35 4.94 -13.88
N HIS A 271 5.38 4.38 -14.59
CA HIS A 271 4.15 5.10 -14.93
C HIS A 271 3.11 4.76 -13.89
N ILE A 272 2.55 5.78 -13.23
CA ILE A 272 1.57 5.62 -12.15
C ILE A 272 0.31 6.35 -12.55
N TRP A 273 -0.82 5.63 -12.51
CA TRP A 273 -2.11 6.31 -12.54
C TRP A 273 -2.36 6.89 -11.15
N GLY A 274 -2.35 8.22 -11.09
CA GLY A 274 -2.75 8.98 -9.91
C GLY A 274 -4.13 9.59 -10.09
N PHE A 275 -4.62 10.27 -9.07
CA PHE A 275 -5.85 11.06 -9.13
C PHE A 275 -5.60 12.49 -8.67
N LEU A 276 -6.31 13.44 -9.28
CA LEU A 276 -6.29 14.82 -8.84
C LEU A 276 -7.19 14.98 -7.61
N PRO A 277 -6.74 15.72 -6.57
CA PRO A 277 -7.59 16.00 -5.43
C PRO A 277 -8.86 16.73 -5.87
N ASN A 278 -10.00 16.32 -5.33
CA ASN A 278 -11.25 17.03 -5.58
C ASN A 278 -11.25 18.33 -4.76
N ASN A 279 -11.07 19.48 -5.41
CA ASN A 279 -11.12 20.79 -4.76
C ASN A 279 -12.55 21.22 -4.37
N GLY A 280 -13.54 20.32 -4.49
CA GLY A 280 -14.94 20.54 -4.15
C GLY A 280 -15.27 19.99 -2.76
N ASN A 281 -15.34 20.91 -1.79
CA ASN A 281 -15.95 20.80 -0.46
C ASN A 281 -15.06 20.25 0.67
N ASN A 282 -14.43 21.20 1.38
CA ASN A 282 -14.27 21.12 2.83
C ASN A 282 -15.66 20.89 3.46
N VAL A 283 -16.09 19.63 3.57
CA VAL A 283 -17.16 19.30 4.51
C VAL A 283 -16.47 19.27 5.86
N ASN A 284 -16.66 20.35 6.61
CA ASN A 284 -16.25 20.46 8.00
C ASN A 284 -16.77 19.25 8.79
N ALA A 285 -15.92 18.25 9.00
CA ALA A 285 -16.11 17.26 10.04
C ALA A 285 -15.74 17.90 11.39
N ASN A 286 -16.58 18.85 11.80
CA ASN A 286 -16.68 19.35 13.17
C ASN A 286 -18.15 19.70 13.39
N GLN A 287 -18.93 18.67 13.75
CA GLN A 287 -20.07 18.73 14.67
C GLN A 287 -20.36 17.31 15.15
#